data_AF-A0A101G6J8-F1
#
_entry.id   AF-A0A101G6J8-F1
#
_cell.length_a   1.000
_cell.length_b   1.000
_cell.length_c   1.000
_cell.angle_alpha   90.00
_cell.angle_beta   90.00
_cell.angle_gamma   90.00
#
_symmetry.space_group_name_H-M   'P 1'
#
loop_
_entity.id
_entity.type
_entity.pdbx_description
1 polymer ?
#
loop_
_entity_poly.entity_id
_entity_poly.type
_entity_poly.pdbx_seq_one_letter_code
_entity_poly.pdbx_strand_id
1 'polypeptide(L)'
;LSHIERERHLFYKGIKVLSLFFIDEVAKYKQYDAAGQAFNGLYAGMFVEEYKQVIGNLQLATGDGDEYLKYLDGITAEETHAGYFSIDKRSHRIIDSKLGNKQERTSDDADAYDLIMKNKERLLDRREPVRFIFSHSALREGWDNPNVFQICTLKQSGSDVRKRQEVGRGLRLSVNQNGERMDTNLLGEDVHNINVLTVVANESYDSFAKGLQTELAEAVADRPRMVTIDLRPCSKHL
;
A
#
# COMPACT_ATOMS: atom_id res chain seq x y z
N LEU A 1 -3.39 -13.42 1.71
CA LEU A 1 -1.92 -13.48 1.77
C LEU A 1 -1.45 -12.33 2.64
N SER A 2 -0.63 -12.63 3.64
CA SER A 2 0.06 -11.62 4.45
C SER A 2 1.08 -10.85 3.60
N HIS A 3 1.52 -9.68 4.07
CA HIS A 3 2.60 -8.92 3.41
C HIS A 3 3.82 -9.79 3.15
N ILE A 4 4.29 -10.53 4.16
CA ILE A 4 5.53 -11.30 4.09
C ILE A 4 5.43 -12.44 3.08
N GLU A 5 4.28 -13.12 3.00
CA GLU A 5 4.05 -14.14 1.97
C GLU A 5 4.07 -13.53 0.56
N ARG A 6 3.42 -12.36 0.39
CA ARG A 6 3.39 -11.65 -0.88
C ARG A 6 4.77 -11.14 -1.27
N GLU A 7 5.52 -10.59 -0.31
CA GLU A 7 6.88 -10.10 -0.48
C GLU A 7 7.82 -11.24 -0.89
N ARG A 8 7.78 -12.39 -0.20
CA ARG A 8 8.55 -13.58 -0.58
C ARG A 8 8.25 -14.05 -2.01
N HIS A 9 6.97 -14.11 -2.39
CA HIS A 9 6.59 -14.52 -3.75
C HIS A 9 7.08 -13.55 -4.83
N LEU A 10 7.00 -12.25 -4.57
CA LEU A 10 7.36 -11.20 -5.51
C LEU A 10 8.86 -10.85 -5.48
N PHE A 11 9.58 -11.29 -4.44
CA PHE A 11 11.02 -11.12 -4.28
C PHE A 11 11.80 -11.71 -5.46
N TYR A 12 11.44 -12.89 -5.94
CA TYR A 12 12.09 -13.52 -7.08
C TYR A 12 11.77 -12.86 -8.43
N LYS A 13 10.74 -12.01 -8.48
CA LYS A 13 10.32 -11.26 -9.67
C LYS A 13 10.87 -9.84 -9.71
N GLY A 14 11.77 -9.47 -8.80
CA GLY A 14 12.31 -8.11 -8.75
C GLY A 14 11.31 -7.07 -8.24
N ILE A 15 10.12 -7.45 -7.75
CA ILE A 15 9.09 -6.49 -7.30
C ILE A 15 9.23 -6.31 -5.79
N LYS A 16 9.25 -5.05 -5.33
CA LYS A 16 9.17 -4.73 -3.90
C LYS A 16 7.72 -4.58 -3.48
N VAL A 17 7.36 -5.06 -2.30
CA VAL A 17 5.98 -5.00 -1.78
C VAL A 17 5.86 -3.90 -0.75
N LEU A 18 4.82 -3.07 -0.86
CA LEU A 18 4.50 -2.05 0.14
C LEU A 18 3.11 -2.30 0.74
N SER A 19 2.99 -2.05 2.04
CA SER A 19 1.72 -2.00 2.75
C SER A 19 1.46 -0.61 3.32
N LEU A 20 0.21 -0.20 3.25
CA LEU A 20 -0.27 1.06 3.79
C LEU A 20 -1.27 0.80 4.92
N PHE A 21 -1.02 1.41 6.07
CA PHE A 21 -1.85 1.35 7.27
C PHE A 21 -2.50 2.70 7.52
N PHE A 22 -3.82 2.74 7.56
CA PHE A 22 -4.57 3.90 8.02
C PHE A 22 -4.93 3.75 9.49
N ILE A 23 -4.31 4.58 10.32
CA ILE A 23 -4.53 4.62 11.76
C ILE A 23 -5.50 5.75 12.13
N ASP A 24 -6.10 5.62 13.30
CA ASP A 24 -7.05 6.58 13.85
C ASP A 24 -6.38 7.77 14.56
N GLU A 25 -5.19 7.58 15.14
CA GLU A 25 -4.47 8.63 15.87
C GLU A 25 -2.96 8.51 15.67
N VAL A 26 -2.29 9.64 15.44
CA VAL A 26 -0.82 9.72 15.31
C VAL A 26 -0.13 9.34 16.61
N ALA A 27 -0.72 9.68 17.76
CA ALA A 27 -0.21 9.32 19.08
C ALA A 27 -0.14 7.80 19.30
N LYS A 28 -0.93 7.00 18.56
CA LYS A 28 -0.84 5.53 18.60
C LYS A 28 0.36 5.00 17.79
N TYR A 29 0.94 5.81 16.91
CA TYR A 29 2.17 5.46 16.20
C TYR A 29 3.43 6.09 16.82
N LYS A 30 3.41 7.39 17.13
CA LYS A 30 4.57 8.12 17.68
C LYS A 30 4.15 9.06 18.80
N GLN A 31 4.91 9.05 19.89
CA GLN A 31 4.75 9.94 21.02
C GLN A 31 6.07 10.65 21.35
N TYR A 32 6.00 11.69 22.16
CA TYR A 32 7.15 12.47 22.62
C TYR A 32 7.07 12.64 24.12
N ASP A 33 8.17 12.43 24.83
CA ASP A 33 8.22 12.61 26.28
C ASP A 33 8.33 14.10 26.66
N ALA A 34 8.44 14.38 27.97
CA ALA A 34 8.59 15.74 28.48
C ALA A 34 9.87 16.43 27.98
N ALA A 35 10.91 15.66 27.64
CA ALA A 35 12.16 16.16 27.05
C ALA A 35 12.07 16.34 25.52
N GLY A 36 10.97 15.93 24.89
CA GLY A 36 10.78 15.95 23.45
C GLY A 36 11.44 14.78 22.72
N GLN A 37 11.92 13.76 23.43
CA GLN A 37 12.46 12.54 22.84
C GLN A 37 11.31 11.70 22.29
N ALA A 38 11.45 11.28 21.03
CA ALA A 38 10.41 10.54 20.34
C ALA A 38 10.47 9.04 20.68
N PHE A 39 9.33 8.43 21.00
CA PHE A 39 9.18 7.00 21.29
C PHE A 39 7.95 6.42 20.58
N ASN A 40 7.86 5.09 20.54
CA ASN A 40 6.79 4.39 19.83
C ASN A 40 5.47 4.47 20.60
N GLY A 41 4.39 4.78 19.89
CA GLY A 41 3.03 4.58 20.39
C GLY A 41 2.62 3.11 20.31
N LEU A 42 1.40 2.81 20.78
CA LEU A 42 0.83 1.46 20.87
C LEU A 42 0.98 0.64 19.56
N TYR A 43 0.53 1.17 18.42
CA TYR A 43 0.56 0.46 17.15
C TYR A 43 1.97 0.24 16.61
N ALA A 44 2.89 1.20 16.79
CA ALA A 44 4.27 1.01 16.37
C ALA A 44 4.97 -0.06 17.22
N GLY A 45 4.71 -0.06 18.54
CA GLY A 45 5.20 -1.12 19.44
C GLY A 45 4.68 -2.50 19.04
N MET A 46 3.36 -2.64 18.91
CA MET A 46 2.72 -3.90 18.49
C MET A 46 3.23 -4.35 17.12
N PHE A 47 3.36 -3.44 16.15
CA PHE A 47 3.85 -3.77 14.81
C PHE A 47 5.25 -4.40 14.86
N VAL A 48 6.18 -3.81 15.63
CA VAL A 48 7.55 -4.32 15.74
C VAL A 48 7.58 -5.71 16.37
N GLU A 49 6.78 -5.94 17.41
CA GLU A 49 6.65 -7.24 18.08
C GLU A 49 6.12 -8.31 17.12
N GLU A 50 4.98 -8.04 16.47
CA GLU A 50 4.34 -8.94 15.52
C GLU A 50 5.26 -9.22 14.31
N TYR A 51 5.94 -8.20 13.78
CA TYR A 51 6.89 -8.38 12.68
C TYR A 51 8.01 -9.34 13.06
N LYS A 52 8.64 -9.14 14.23
CA LYS A 52 9.70 -10.02 14.74
C LYS A 52 9.19 -11.46 14.90
N GLN A 53 7.99 -11.63 15.42
CA GLN A 53 7.38 -12.95 15.60
C GLN A 53 7.12 -13.64 14.25
N VAL A 54 6.57 -12.92 13.27
CA VAL A 54 6.31 -13.46 11.92
C VAL A 54 7.61 -13.85 11.22
N ILE A 55 8.64 -13.01 11.25
CA ILE A 55 9.93 -13.33 10.63
C ILE A 55 10.62 -14.49 11.34
N GLY A 56 10.62 -14.52 12.68
CA GLY A 56 11.18 -15.64 13.44
C GLY A 56 10.50 -16.97 13.12
N ASN A 57 9.16 -16.98 13.01
CA ASN A 57 8.42 -18.17 12.59
C ASN A 57 8.75 -18.59 11.15
N LEU A 58 8.94 -17.63 10.24
CA LEU A 58 9.31 -17.91 8.86
C LEU A 58 10.70 -18.55 8.76
N GLN A 59 11.68 -18.03 9.51
CA GLN A 59 13.04 -18.58 9.60
C GLN A 59 13.04 -20.00 10.19
N LEU A 60 12.19 -20.29 11.18
CA LEU A 60 12.05 -21.65 11.71
C LEU A 60 11.44 -22.61 10.68
N ALA A 61 10.47 -22.15 9.89
CA ALA A 61 9.78 -22.96 8.91
C ALA A 61 10.58 -23.18 7.60
N THR A 62 11.52 -22.27 7.31
CA THR A 62 12.28 -22.25 6.06
C THR A 62 13.77 -22.35 6.40
N GLY A 63 14.44 -23.43 5.99
CA GLY A 63 15.88 -23.61 6.29
C GLY A 63 16.80 -22.55 5.66
N ASP A 64 18.09 -22.59 6.02
CA ASP A 64 19.13 -21.57 5.79
C ASP A 64 19.48 -21.21 4.32
N GLY A 65 18.74 -21.75 3.35
CA GLY A 65 19.01 -21.61 1.91
C GLY A 65 18.24 -20.53 1.16
N ASP A 66 17.21 -19.92 1.77
CA ASP A 66 16.33 -18.97 1.06
C ASP A 66 16.99 -17.58 0.96
N GLU A 67 17.21 -17.10 -0.27
CA GLU A 67 17.77 -15.76 -0.52
C GLU A 67 16.89 -14.64 0.04
N TYR A 68 15.58 -14.86 0.11
CA TYR A 68 14.66 -13.92 0.73
C TYR A 68 14.91 -13.78 2.23
N LEU A 69 15.23 -14.86 2.94
CA LEU A 69 15.59 -14.80 4.36
C LEU A 69 16.89 -14.01 4.56
N LYS A 70 17.90 -14.26 3.74
CA LYS A 70 19.17 -13.50 3.78
C LYS A 70 18.95 -12.01 3.53
N TYR A 71 18.02 -11.67 2.64
CA TYR A 71 17.60 -10.29 2.41
C TYR A 71 16.96 -9.67 3.67
N LEU A 72 16.14 -10.42 4.39
CA LEU A 72 15.51 -9.95 5.62
C LEU A 72 16.49 -9.83 6.80
N ASP A 73 17.48 -10.72 6.91
CA ASP A 73 18.45 -10.73 8.01
C ASP A 73 19.25 -9.42 8.14
N GLY A 74 19.43 -8.70 7.03
CA GLY A 74 20.11 -7.40 7.01
C GLY A 74 19.25 -6.22 7.46
N ILE A 75 18.00 -6.44 7.88
CA ILE A 75 17.03 -5.37 8.10
C ILE A 75 16.41 -5.49 9.49
N THR A 76 16.54 -4.43 10.30
CA THR A 76 15.90 -4.41 11.62
C THR A 76 14.41 -4.13 11.50
N ALA A 77 13.61 -4.69 12.41
CA ALA A 77 12.15 -4.53 12.39
C ALA A 77 11.73 -3.06 12.44
N GLU A 78 12.47 -2.25 13.19
CA GLU A 78 12.24 -0.82 13.39
C GLU A 78 12.45 -0.01 12.10
N GLU A 79 13.31 -0.46 11.19
CA GLU A 79 13.57 0.18 9.88
C GLU A 79 12.53 -0.20 8.82
N THR A 80 11.72 -1.23 9.06
CA THR A 80 10.76 -1.73 8.06
C THR A 80 9.55 -0.81 7.89
N HIS A 81 9.32 0.10 8.84
CA HIS A 81 8.12 0.92 8.90
C HIS A 81 8.40 2.42 9.01
N ALA A 82 7.57 3.23 8.37
CA ALA A 82 7.66 4.69 8.47
C ALA A 82 6.29 5.37 8.60
N GLY A 83 6.30 6.53 9.24
CA GLY A 83 5.13 7.37 9.43
C GLY A 83 4.97 8.41 8.33
N TYR A 84 3.78 8.48 7.76
CA TYR A 84 3.30 9.51 6.86
C TYR A 84 2.29 10.41 7.58
N PHE A 85 2.78 11.48 8.19
CA PHE A 85 1.98 12.37 9.02
C PHE A 85 2.34 13.83 8.77
N SER A 86 1.42 14.71 9.15
CA SER A 86 1.69 16.15 9.16
C SER A 86 2.70 16.48 10.27
N ILE A 87 3.66 17.35 9.96
CA ILE A 87 4.60 17.92 10.92
C ILE A 87 4.17 19.34 11.30
N ASP A 88 4.06 19.62 12.59
CA ASP A 88 3.88 20.98 13.10
C ASP A 88 5.16 21.80 12.93
N LYS A 89 5.10 22.90 12.17
CA LYS A 89 6.30 23.72 11.87
C LYS A 89 6.92 24.39 13.09
N ARG A 90 6.16 24.62 14.16
CA ARG A 90 6.64 25.35 15.36
C ARG A 90 7.38 24.41 16.32
N SER A 91 6.87 23.21 16.49
CA SER A 91 7.42 22.19 17.40
C SER A 91 8.27 21.14 16.70
N HIS A 92 8.26 21.08 15.36
CA HIS A 92 8.83 20.01 14.55
C HIS A 92 8.35 18.61 14.93
N ARG A 93 7.17 18.51 15.58
CA ARG A 93 6.56 17.25 16.00
C ARG A 93 5.53 16.78 14.99
N ILE A 94 5.42 15.46 14.88
CA ILE A 94 4.39 14.79 14.09
C ILE A 94 3.04 14.90 14.82
N ILE A 95 2.00 15.36 14.11
CA ILE A 95 0.67 15.65 14.66
C ILE A 95 -0.46 15.02 13.84
N ASP A 96 -1.63 14.87 14.46
CA ASP A 96 -2.86 14.51 13.74
C ASP A 96 -3.19 15.56 12.67
N SER A 97 -3.45 15.10 11.46
CA SER A 97 -4.00 15.94 10.41
C SER A 97 -5.28 16.65 10.90
N LYS A 98 -5.31 17.98 10.83
CA LYS A 98 -6.48 18.80 11.16
C LYS A 98 -7.61 18.50 10.16
N LEU A 99 -8.48 17.55 10.49
CA LEU A 99 -9.66 17.20 9.70
C LEU A 99 -10.88 18.10 10.02
N GLY A 100 -10.65 19.32 10.55
CA GLY A 100 -11.69 20.23 11.01
C GLY A 100 -12.07 21.30 9.99
N ASN A 101 -13.29 21.20 9.46
CA ASN A 101 -14.08 22.21 8.75
C ASN A 101 -13.68 22.63 7.32
N LYS A 102 -14.68 22.47 6.45
CA LYS A 102 -14.66 22.54 4.99
C LYS A 102 -14.54 23.96 4.39
N GLN A 103 -14.01 24.95 5.10
CA GLN A 103 -13.92 26.33 4.60
C GLN A 103 -12.55 27.01 4.67
N GLU A 104 -11.56 26.45 5.37
CA GLU A 104 -10.24 27.09 5.47
C GLU A 104 -9.14 26.17 5.00
N ARG A 105 -8.96 26.11 3.68
CA ARG A 105 -7.67 25.75 3.08
C ARG A 105 -6.68 26.86 3.39
N THR A 106 -6.16 26.90 4.62
CA THR A 106 -5.01 27.76 4.92
C THR A 106 -3.75 27.08 4.41
N SER A 107 -2.89 27.88 3.78
CA SER A 107 -1.63 27.47 3.14
C SER A 107 -0.63 26.79 4.07
N ASP A 108 -0.86 26.83 5.38
CA ASP A 108 0.06 26.25 6.38
C ASP A 108 0.05 24.71 6.39
N ASP A 109 -1.06 24.10 5.96
CA ASP A 109 -1.17 22.64 5.78
C ASP A 109 -0.49 22.16 4.48
N ALA A 110 0.06 23.04 3.65
CA ALA A 110 0.72 22.66 2.39
C ALA A 110 2.14 22.10 2.59
N ASP A 111 2.85 22.56 3.62
CA ASP A 111 4.31 22.40 3.74
C ASP A 111 4.74 21.34 4.78
N ALA A 112 3.81 20.54 5.30
CA ALA A 112 4.03 19.59 6.40
C ALA A 112 4.32 18.14 5.93
N TYR A 113 4.88 17.94 4.72
CA TYR A 113 4.82 16.65 3.99
C TYR A 113 6.16 16.11 3.47
N ASP A 114 7.21 16.17 4.27
CA ASP A 114 8.54 16.17 3.68
C ASP A 114 9.27 14.83 3.58
N LEU A 115 9.12 13.84 4.48
CA LEU A 115 10.09 12.73 4.46
C LEU A 115 9.82 11.66 3.38
N ILE A 116 8.58 11.15 3.31
CA ILE A 116 8.23 10.05 2.39
C ILE A 116 7.96 10.56 0.97
N MET A 117 7.40 11.78 0.80
CA MET A 117 7.14 12.33 -0.54
C MET A 117 8.39 12.78 -1.27
N LYS A 118 9.38 13.33 -0.56
CA LYS A 118 10.68 13.67 -1.16
C LYS A 118 11.42 12.43 -1.68
N ASN A 119 11.15 11.26 -1.11
CA ASN A 119 11.88 10.02 -1.39
C ASN A 119 10.98 8.87 -1.88
N LYS A 120 9.81 9.17 -2.47
CA LYS A 120 8.82 8.13 -2.81
C LYS A 120 9.32 7.10 -3.82
N GLU A 121 10.25 7.48 -4.68
CA GLU A 121 10.88 6.57 -5.65
C GLU A 121 11.84 5.60 -4.97
N ARG A 122 12.53 6.03 -3.90
CA ARG A 122 13.39 5.15 -3.10
C ARG A 122 12.60 4.02 -2.45
N LEU A 123 11.31 4.21 -2.18
CA LEU A 123 10.46 3.14 -1.65
C LEU A 123 10.35 1.93 -2.58
N LEU A 124 10.66 2.06 -3.88
CA LEU A 124 10.67 0.94 -4.83
C LEU A 124 11.99 0.15 -4.81
N ASP A 125 13.06 0.74 -4.28
CA ASP A 125 14.38 0.10 -4.15
C ASP A 125 14.39 -0.86 -2.96
N ARG A 126 14.90 -2.07 -3.15
CA ARG A 126 15.08 -3.07 -2.07
C ARG A 126 16.06 -2.65 -1.00
N ARG A 127 17.00 -1.77 -1.31
CA ARG A 127 17.95 -1.22 -0.33
C ARG A 127 17.27 -0.29 0.66
N GLU A 128 16.10 0.25 0.32
CA GLU A 128 15.27 1.00 1.25
C GLU A 128 14.50 0.01 2.14
N PRO A 129 14.79 -0.09 3.44
CA PRO A 129 14.15 -1.06 4.32
C PRO A 129 12.66 -0.77 4.55
N VAL A 130 12.21 0.48 4.35
CA VAL A 130 10.82 0.85 4.56
C VAL A 130 9.91 0.14 3.53
N ARG A 131 8.94 -0.61 4.07
CA ARG A 131 7.91 -1.34 3.31
C ARG A 131 6.52 -1.30 3.94
N PHE A 132 6.42 -0.84 5.19
CA PHE A 132 5.17 -0.58 5.89
C PHE A 132 5.02 0.92 6.14
N ILE A 133 3.92 1.50 5.69
CA ILE A 133 3.68 2.94 5.74
C ILE A 133 2.45 3.19 6.60
N PHE A 134 2.59 3.97 7.66
CA PHE A 134 1.49 4.34 8.55
C PHE A 134 1.01 5.75 8.24
N SER A 135 -0.29 5.97 8.14
CA SER A 135 -0.86 7.29 7.86
C SER A 135 -2.14 7.51 8.66
N HIS A 136 -2.35 8.72 9.19
CA HIS A 136 -3.63 9.11 9.79
C HIS A 136 -4.64 9.57 8.72
N SER A 137 -4.16 10.24 7.67
CA SER A 137 -5.01 10.81 6.61
C SER A 137 -5.00 9.99 5.34
N ALA A 138 -6.09 10.13 4.56
CA ALA A 138 -6.09 9.79 3.14
C ALA A 138 -4.89 10.47 2.46
N LEU A 139 -4.19 9.72 1.62
CA LEU A 139 -2.97 10.18 0.99
C LEU A 139 -3.29 11.24 -0.07
N ARG A 140 -2.54 12.34 -0.07
CA ARG A 140 -2.79 13.49 -0.94
C ARG A 140 -2.60 13.16 -2.43
N GLU A 141 -3.04 14.06 -3.28
CA GLU A 141 -2.71 14.06 -4.70
C GLU A 141 -1.18 14.06 -4.89
N GLY A 142 -0.66 13.20 -5.77
CA GLY A 142 0.79 13.00 -5.96
C GLY A 142 1.42 11.84 -5.17
N TRP A 143 0.72 11.31 -4.15
CA TRP A 143 1.05 10.00 -3.60
C TRP A 143 0.49 8.92 -4.52
N ASP A 144 1.40 8.33 -5.28
CA ASP A 144 1.15 7.29 -6.25
C ASP A 144 2.35 6.35 -6.22
N ASN A 145 2.20 5.20 -5.57
CA ASN A 145 3.19 4.14 -5.64
C ASN A 145 2.52 2.88 -6.22
N PRO A 146 3.01 2.35 -7.36
CA PRO A 146 2.39 1.21 -8.04
C PRO A 146 2.58 -0.11 -7.30
N ASN A 147 3.44 -0.17 -6.28
CA ASN A 147 3.81 -1.37 -5.55
C ASN A 147 3.11 -1.49 -4.18
N VAL A 148 2.00 -0.77 -3.99
CA VAL A 148 1.15 -0.92 -2.81
C VAL A 148 0.24 -2.11 -3.03
N PHE A 149 0.53 -3.22 -2.35
CA PHE A 149 -0.23 -4.47 -2.47
C PHE A 149 -1.19 -4.70 -1.32
N GLN A 150 -1.08 -3.93 -0.24
CA GLN A 150 -1.99 -4.07 0.89
C GLN A 150 -2.36 -2.71 1.48
N ILE A 151 -3.66 -2.54 1.74
CA ILE A 151 -4.19 -1.41 2.49
C ILE A 151 -4.91 -1.97 3.72
N CYS A 152 -4.43 -1.62 4.90
CA CYS A 152 -5.04 -1.96 6.18
C CYS A 152 -5.66 -0.71 6.80
N THR A 153 -6.92 -0.79 7.21
CA THR A 153 -7.62 0.32 7.85
C THR A 153 -7.95 -0.06 9.28
N LEU A 154 -7.22 0.53 10.23
CA LEU A 154 -7.38 0.32 11.68
C LEU A 154 -8.33 1.35 12.32
N LYS A 155 -8.71 2.42 11.59
CA LYS A 155 -9.73 3.38 12.01
C LYS A 155 -11.15 2.84 11.84
N GLN A 156 -12.03 3.06 12.82
CA GLN A 156 -13.47 2.93 12.62
C GLN A 156 -13.95 4.07 11.71
N SER A 157 -14.42 3.72 10.52
CA SER A 157 -14.69 4.71 9.47
C SER A 157 -16.09 5.32 9.58
N GLY A 158 -16.15 6.66 9.60
CA GLY A 158 -17.29 7.42 9.09
C GLY A 158 -17.19 7.68 7.58
N SER A 159 -18.28 7.35 6.87
CA SER A 159 -18.58 7.56 5.43
C SER A 159 -17.87 6.67 4.39
N ASP A 160 -18.68 5.99 3.58
CA ASP A 160 -18.29 5.04 2.54
C ASP A 160 -17.65 5.68 1.29
N VAL A 161 -17.83 6.98 1.09
CA VAL A 161 -17.31 7.72 -0.07
C VAL A 161 -15.78 7.85 -0.04
N ARG A 162 -15.18 7.96 1.15
CA ARG A 162 -13.73 8.12 1.32
C ARG A 162 -12.97 6.81 1.05
N LYS A 163 -13.57 5.67 1.42
CA LYS A 163 -13.07 4.31 1.13
C LYS A 163 -12.95 4.05 -0.37
N ARG A 164 -13.92 4.54 -1.16
CA ARG A 164 -13.96 4.38 -2.63
C ARG A 164 -12.76 5.03 -3.34
N GLN A 165 -12.31 6.20 -2.89
CA GLN A 165 -11.15 6.91 -3.48
C GLN A 165 -9.81 6.28 -3.07
N GLU A 166 -9.72 5.67 -1.89
CA GLU A 166 -8.50 5.03 -1.38
C GLU A 166 -8.21 3.71 -2.12
N VAL A 167 -9.24 2.90 -2.44
CA VAL A 167 -9.07 1.61 -3.15
C VAL A 167 -8.90 1.75 -4.66
N GLY A 168 -9.57 2.72 -5.30
CA GLY A 168 -9.42 2.96 -6.75
C GLY A 168 -7.99 3.31 -7.17
N ARG A 169 -7.14 3.77 -6.24
CA ARG A 169 -5.72 4.07 -6.47
C ARG A 169 -4.78 2.85 -6.36
N GLY A 170 -5.28 1.69 -5.90
CA GLY A 170 -4.49 0.48 -5.68
C GLY A 170 -4.57 -0.57 -6.79
N LEU A 171 -5.33 -0.32 -7.88
CA LEU A 171 -5.38 -1.18 -9.08
C LEU A 171 -4.25 -0.87 -10.08
N ARG A 172 -3.10 -0.43 -9.57
CA ARG A 172 -1.97 -0.04 -10.42
C ARG A 172 -1.14 -1.27 -10.79
N LEU A 173 -0.60 -1.25 -12.00
CA LEU A 173 0.39 -2.23 -12.42
C LEU A 173 1.72 -1.89 -11.74
N SER A 174 2.19 -2.81 -10.92
CA SER A 174 3.45 -2.74 -10.19
C SER A 174 4.65 -2.63 -11.11
N VAL A 175 5.81 -2.28 -10.54
CA VAL A 175 7.09 -2.23 -11.24
C VAL A 175 8.14 -3.10 -10.55
N ASN A 176 9.07 -3.64 -11.32
CA ASN A 176 10.22 -4.37 -10.78
C ASN A 176 11.40 -3.41 -10.47
N GLN A 177 12.54 -3.95 -10.02
CA GLN A 177 13.74 -3.18 -9.70
C GLN A 177 14.36 -2.45 -10.91
N ASN A 178 14.03 -2.86 -12.14
CA ASN A 178 14.47 -2.17 -13.35
C ASN A 178 13.52 -1.02 -13.74
N GLY A 179 12.44 -0.80 -12.99
CA GLY A 179 11.37 0.15 -13.33
C GLY A 179 10.44 -0.36 -14.44
N GLU A 180 10.56 -1.62 -14.86
CA GLU A 180 9.69 -2.21 -15.88
C GLU A 180 8.31 -2.43 -15.27
N ARG A 181 7.27 -2.08 -16.02
CA ARG A 181 5.88 -2.26 -15.58
C ARG A 181 5.47 -3.72 -15.74
N MET A 182 4.85 -4.26 -14.70
CA MET A 182 4.32 -5.62 -14.63
C MET A 182 2.97 -5.68 -15.35
N ASP A 183 2.99 -5.50 -16.68
CA ASP A 183 1.81 -5.47 -17.55
C ASP A 183 1.61 -6.78 -18.34
N THR A 184 0.56 -6.84 -19.17
CA THR A 184 0.24 -8.02 -20.00
C THR A 184 1.31 -8.34 -21.02
N ASN A 185 2.10 -7.37 -21.49
CA ASN A 185 3.17 -7.65 -22.45
C ASN A 185 4.31 -8.42 -21.78
N LEU A 186 4.63 -8.06 -20.54
CA LEU A 186 5.69 -8.70 -19.77
C LEU A 186 5.25 -10.00 -19.10
N LEU A 187 4.01 -10.05 -18.59
CA LEU A 187 3.52 -11.15 -17.74
C LEU A 187 2.46 -12.03 -18.38
N GLY A 188 1.90 -11.65 -19.53
CA GLY A 188 0.78 -12.37 -20.15
C GLY A 188 -0.41 -12.49 -19.20
N GLU A 189 -0.90 -13.71 -19.01
CA GLU A 189 -2.06 -14.00 -18.14
C GLU A 189 -1.76 -13.81 -16.64
N ASP A 190 -0.48 -13.86 -16.23
CA ASP A 190 -0.07 -13.69 -14.83
C ASP A 190 -0.21 -12.24 -14.33
N VAL A 191 -0.49 -11.29 -15.22
CA VAL A 191 -0.69 -9.87 -14.87
C VAL A 191 -1.74 -9.70 -13.76
N HIS A 192 -2.80 -10.51 -13.79
CA HIS A 192 -3.88 -10.46 -12.81
C HIS A 192 -3.53 -11.15 -11.49
N ASN A 193 -2.63 -12.13 -11.51
CA ASN A 193 -2.15 -12.82 -10.31
C ASN A 193 -1.11 -11.97 -9.55
N ILE A 194 -0.30 -11.22 -10.29
CA ILE A 194 0.76 -10.37 -9.75
C ILE A 194 0.22 -9.02 -9.25
N ASN A 195 -0.75 -8.41 -9.91
CA ASN A 195 -1.26 -7.09 -9.51
C ASN A 195 -2.56 -7.18 -8.69
N VAL A 196 -2.49 -7.87 -7.55
CA VAL A 196 -3.63 -8.03 -6.62
C VAL A 196 -3.44 -7.15 -5.38
N LEU A 197 -4.38 -6.24 -5.17
CA LEU A 197 -4.47 -5.43 -3.95
C LEU A 197 -5.30 -6.15 -2.88
N THR A 198 -4.71 -6.36 -1.71
CA THR A 198 -5.41 -6.88 -0.53
C THR A 198 -5.89 -5.73 0.35
N VAL A 199 -7.17 -5.72 0.72
CA VAL A 199 -7.74 -4.71 1.62
C VAL A 199 -8.18 -5.38 2.92
N VAL A 200 -7.66 -4.91 4.07
CA VAL A 200 -7.96 -5.42 5.42
C VAL A 200 -8.70 -4.35 6.22
N ALA A 201 -9.87 -4.66 6.76
CA ALA A 201 -10.73 -3.70 7.46
C ALA A 201 -11.47 -4.33 8.66
N ASN A 202 -11.71 -3.51 9.69
CA ASN A 202 -12.17 -3.89 11.04
C ASN A 202 -13.70 -4.11 11.18
N GLU A 203 -14.38 -4.60 10.13
CA GLU A 203 -15.85 -4.84 10.07
C GLU A 203 -16.74 -3.63 9.72
N SER A 204 -16.94 -3.46 8.42
CA SER A 204 -18.19 -3.05 7.74
C SER A 204 -18.06 -3.28 6.22
N TYR A 205 -16.99 -3.98 5.81
CA TYR A 205 -16.40 -3.85 4.49
C TYR A 205 -16.68 -5.05 3.60
N ASP A 206 -17.22 -6.15 4.12
CA ASP A 206 -17.59 -7.30 3.29
C ASP A 206 -18.71 -6.91 2.31
N SER A 207 -19.70 -6.14 2.76
CA SER A 207 -20.72 -5.52 1.90
C SER A 207 -20.14 -4.48 0.94
N PHE A 208 -19.15 -3.71 1.37
CA PHE A 208 -18.46 -2.72 0.53
C PHE A 208 -17.59 -3.37 -0.55
N ALA A 209 -16.78 -4.38 -0.21
CA ALA A 209 -15.91 -5.11 -1.12
C ALA A 209 -16.75 -5.88 -2.14
N LYS A 210 -17.84 -6.52 -1.69
CA LYS A 210 -18.86 -7.09 -2.59
C LYS A 210 -19.46 -6.03 -3.50
N GLY A 211 -19.87 -4.88 -2.97
CA GLY A 211 -20.41 -3.78 -3.77
C GLY A 211 -19.42 -3.26 -4.83
N LEU A 212 -18.15 -3.09 -4.47
CA LEU A 212 -17.09 -2.66 -5.39
C LEU A 212 -16.76 -3.72 -6.45
N GLN A 213 -16.72 -5.00 -6.06
CA GLN A 213 -16.53 -6.12 -6.98
C GLN A 213 -17.70 -6.23 -7.96
N THR A 214 -18.94 -6.05 -7.49
CA THR A 214 -20.14 -6.01 -8.32
C THR A 214 -20.12 -4.82 -9.29
N GLU A 215 -19.83 -3.60 -8.83
CA GLU A 215 -19.72 -2.41 -9.69
C GLU A 215 -18.59 -2.56 -10.74
N LEU A 216 -17.42 -3.10 -10.36
CA LEU A 216 -16.33 -3.39 -11.30
C LEU A 216 -16.74 -4.44 -12.33
N ALA A 217 -17.45 -5.49 -11.91
CA ALA A 217 -17.96 -6.50 -12.82
C ALA A 217 -19.00 -5.93 -13.80
N GLU A 218 -19.89 -5.06 -13.33
CA GLU A 218 -20.89 -4.35 -14.15
C GLU A 218 -20.22 -3.37 -15.14
N ALA A 219 -19.22 -2.59 -14.69
CA ALA A 219 -18.46 -1.69 -15.55
C ALA A 219 -17.58 -2.41 -16.59
N VAL A 220 -17.13 -3.63 -16.29
CA VAL A 220 -16.40 -4.50 -17.23
C VAL A 220 -17.37 -5.22 -18.18
N ALA A 221 -18.58 -5.54 -17.74
CA ALA A 221 -19.62 -6.14 -18.59
C ALA A 221 -20.06 -5.21 -19.73
N ASP A 222 -19.95 -3.90 -19.53
CA ASP A 222 -20.30 -2.86 -20.52
C ASP A 222 -19.13 -2.48 -21.46
N ARG A 223 -17.98 -3.17 -21.37
CA ARG A 223 -16.89 -2.99 -22.34
C ARG A 223 -17.26 -3.69 -23.65
N PRO A 224 -17.20 -3.00 -24.82
CA PRO A 224 -17.42 -3.66 -26.09
C PRO A 224 -16.38 -4.76 -26.28
N ARG A 225 -16.85 -6.01 -26.37
CA ARG A 225 -16.01 -7.13 -26.76
C ARG A 225 -15.47 -6.83 -28.15
N MET A 226 -14.15 -6.98 -28.32
CA MET A 226 -13.53 -6.89 -29.63
C MET A 226 -14.26 -7.85 -30.57
N VAL A 227 -14.98 -7.31 -31.54
CA VAL A 227 -15.59 -8.11 -32.60
C VAL A 227 -14.42 -8.62 -33.43
N THR A 228 -14.03 -9.88 -33.22
CA THR A 228 -13.27 -10.59 -34.24
C THR A 228 -14.10 -10.54 -35.51
N ILE A 229 -13.58 -9.85 -36.53
CA ILE A 229 -14.15 -9.85 -37.88
C ILE A 229 -14.10 -11.30 -38.34
N ASP A 230 -15.22 -11.99 -38.20
CA ASP A 230 -15.41 -13.29 -38.79
C ASP A 230 -15.32 -13.10 -40.31
N LEU A 231 -14.42 -13.86 -40.91
CA LEU A 231 -14.11 -13.79 -42.32
C LEU A 231 -15.40 -14.06 -43.11
N ARG A 232 -15.84 -13.08 -43.90
CA ARG A 232 -16.92 -13.30 -44.88
C ARG A 232 -16.55 -14.52 -45.74
N PRO A 233 -17.44 -15.51 -45.93
CA PRO A 233 -17.30 -16.40 -47.06
C PRO A 233 -17.58 -15.57 -48.31
N CYS A 234 -16.55 -15.40 -49.13
CA CYS A 234 -16.69 -14.96 -50.50
C CYS A 234 -17.37 -16.10 -51.28
N SER A 235 -18.70 -16.09 -51.36
CA SER A 235 -19.40 -16.91 -52.37
C SER A 235 -19.38 -16.17 -53.70
N LYS A 236 -18.40 -16.51 -54.53
CA LYS A 236 -18.49 -16.33 -55.98
C LYS A 236 -19.03 -17.62 -56.61
N HIS A 237 -20.09 -17.44 -57.40
CA HIS A 237 -20.47 -18.18 -58.61
C HIS A 237 -21.07 -19.59 -58.47
N LEU A 238 -22.39 -19.68 -58.70
CA LEU A 238 -22.97 -20.09 -59.99
C LEU A 238 -24.40 -19.54 -60.12
#